data_AF-A0A1Q7ADW8-F1
#
_entry.id   AF-A0A1Q7ADW8-F1
#
_cell.length_a   1.000
_cell.length_b   1.000
_cell.length_c   1.000
_cell.angle_alpha   90.00
_cell.angle_beta   90.00
_cell.angle_gamma   90.00
#
_symmetry.space_group_name_H-M   'P 1'
#
loop_
_entity.id
_entity.type
_entity.pdbx_description
1 polymer ?
#
loop_
_entity_poly.entity_id
_entity_poly.type
_entity_poly.pdbx_seq_one_letter_code
_entity_poly.pdbx_strand_id
1 'polypeptide(L)'
;MRNFNARFRLRDSDRHIRLVYSFFLFLMLAGFTFSFFWAHSMTGLSPQGIANHYRGSDATFGEPMSFRELAEITHFHLFTMPVVFMILVHVLYLTTAGSRLKVVTTWISFGGVMLDLLSPWLISYVSPIFVLTMLTGDTLMTVGFLIMMVIPLYEMWVLNQPLLAGKHRKEE
;
A
#
# COMPACT_ATOMS: atom_id res chain seq x y z
N MET A 1 -29.66 7.88 28.30
CA MET A 1 -29.51 6.85 27.24
C MET A 1 -28.07 6.90 26.72
N ARG A 2 -27.27 5.84 26.90
CA ARG A 2 -25.91 5.79 26.33
C ARG A 2 -26.05 5.63 24.81
N ASN A 3 -25.45 6.54 24.04
CA ASN A 3 -25.37 6.40 22.59
C ASN A 3 -24.49 5.18 22.25
N PHE A 4 -25.12 4.05 21.88
CA PHE A 4 -24.43 2.84 21.44
C PHE A 4 -23.92 2.91 20.00
N ASN A 5 -24.07 4.06 19.33
CA ASN A 5 -23.67 4.29 17.94
C ASN A 5 -22.28 4.95 17.82
N ALA A 6 -21.37 4.66 18.74
CA ALA A 6 -19.99 5.12 18.63
C ALA A 6 -19.27 4.23 17.60
N ARG A 7 -19.13 4.71 16.36
CA ARG A 7 -18.24 4.07 15.38
C ARG A 7 -16.82 4.08 15.94
N PHE A 8 -16.20 2.90 16.05
CA PHE A 8 -14.80 2.77 16.49
C PHE A 8 -13.88 3.61 15.59
N ARG A 9 -12.96 4.34 16.21
CA ARG A 9 -11.97 5.20 15.52
C ARG A 9 -10.60 4.97 16.11
N LEU A 10 -9.55 5.07 15.30
CA LEU A 10 -8.17 4.87 15.74
C LEU A 10 -7.74 5.82 16.86
N ARG A 11 -8.22 7.06 16.83
CA ARG A 11 -7.94 8.04 17.90
C ARG A 11 -8.52 7.67 19.26
N ASP A 12 -9.63 6.92 19.30
CA ASP A 12 -10.35 6.57 20.52
C ASP A 12 -9.80 5.27 21.15
N SER A 13 -8.81 4.63 20.53
CA SER A 13 -8.22 3.39 21.00
C SER A 13 -7.16 3.63 22.10
N ASP A 14 -6.95 2.62 22.93
CA ASP A 14 -5.88 2.65 23.93
C ASP A 14 -4.49 2.67 23.26
N ARG A 15 -3.46 2.98 24.06
CA ARG A 15 -2.09 3.15 23.57
C ARG A 15 -1.50 1.87 22.98
N HIS A 16 -1.89 0.69 23.47
CA HIS A 16 -1.35 -0.57 22.96
C HIS A 16 -1.85 -0.83 21.54
N ILE A 17 -3.13 -0.59 21.26
CA ILE A 17 -3.68 -0.70 19.90
C ILE A 17 -2.97 0.26 18.92
N ARG A 18 -2.72 1.51 19.34
CA ARG A 18 -1.99 2.49 18.50
C ARG A 18 -0.57 2.03 18.18
N LEU A 19 0.12 1.43 19.15
CA LEU A 19 1.46 0.86 18.93
C LEU A 19 1.42 -0.30 17.94
N VAL A 20 0.43 -1.20 18.02
CA VAL A 20 0.27 -2.31 17.07
C VAL A 20 0.07 -1.79 15.65
N TYR A 21 -0.83 -0.84 15.43
CA TYR A 21 -1.04 -0.25 14.11
C TYR A 21 0.20 0.50 13.62
N SER A 22 0.89 1.23 14.49
CA SER A 22 2.13 1.93 14.13
C SER A 22 3.21 0.95 13.70
N PHE A 23 3.39 -0.14 14.46
CA PHE A 23 4.37 -1.18 14.14
C PHE A 23 4.05 -1.85 12.80
N PHE A 24 2.79 -2.19 12.57
CA PHE A 24 2.33 -2.69 11.27
C PHE A 24 2.68 -1.70 10.13
N LEU A 25 2.34 -0.41 10.27
CA LEU A 25 2.62 0.61 9.25
C LEU A 25 4.12 0.80 9.00
N PHE A 26 4.96 0.75 10.03
CA PHE A 26 6.42 0.83 9.87
C PHE A 26 7.02 -0.42 9.24
N LEU A 27 6.51 -1.62 9.56
CA LEU A 27 6.91 -2.84 8.86
C LEU A 27 6.50 -2.79 7.39
N MET A 28 5.30 -2.27 7.09
CA MET A 28 4.90 -2.05 5.71
C MET A 28 5.83 -1.07 5.00
N LEU A 29 6.22 0.04 5.64
CA LEU A 29 7.18 0.99 5.08
C LEU A 29 8.53 0.31 4.78
N ALA A 30 9.02 -0.51 5.71
CA ALA A 30 10.26 -1.26 5.52
C ALA A 30 10.14 -2.23 4.32
N GLY A 31 9.01 -2.93 4.22
CA GLY A 31 8.69 -3.82 3.09
C GLY A 31 8.69 -3.08 1.76
N PHE A 32 7.93 -1.98 1.64
CA PHE A 32 7.90 -1.16 0.42
C PHE A 32 9.29 -0.62 0.07
N THR A 33 10.05 -0.13 1.05
CA THR A 33 11.42 0.37 0.83
C THR A 33 12.34 -0.72 0.31
N PHE A 34 12.25 -1.92 0.90
CA PHE A 34 13.01 -3.08 0.43
C PHE A 34 12.60 -3.48 -0.99
N SER A 35 11.30 -3.49 -1.31
CA SER A 35 10.81 -3.74 -2.67
C SER A 35 11.36 -2.75 -3.68
N PHE A 36 11.41 -1.45 -3.36
CA PHE A 36 12.03 -0.43 -4.22
C PHE A 36 13.52 -0.67 -4.43
N PHE A 37 14.26 -0.97 -3.36
CA PHE A 37 15.68 -1.29 -3.44
C PHE A 37 15.93 -2.52 -4.32
N TRP A 38 15.14 -3.57 -4.12
CA TRP A 38 15.18 -4.79 -4.90
C TRP A 38 14.89 -4.54 -6.38
N ALA A 39 13.81 -3.82 -6.69
CA ALA A 39 13.45 -3.44 -8.05
C ALA A 39 14.54 -2.60 -8.72
N HIS A 40 15.15 -1.66 -7.99
CA HIS A 40 16.28 -0.88 -8.47
C HIS A 40 17.49 -1.77 -8.77
N SER A 41 17.80 -2.74 -7.90
CA SER A 41 18.93 -3.64 -8.12
C SER A 41 18.77 -4.51 -9.38
N MET A 42 17.53 -4.80 -9.77
CA MET A 42 17.22 -5.63 -10.95
C MET A 42 17.09 -4.82 -12.25
N THR A 43 16.52 -3.63 -12.18
CA THR A 43 16.06 -2.89 -13.37
C THR A 43 16.68 -1.49 -13.51
N GLY A 44 17.42 -1.05 -12.49
CA GLY A 44 17.85 0.34 -12.35
C GLY A 44 16.69 1.34 -12.24
N LEU A 45 15.44 0.86 -12.04
CA LEU A 45 14.20 1.63 -12.17
C LEU A 45 14.07 2.38 -13.50
N SER A 46 14.71 1.85 -14.56
CA SER A 46 14.68 2.45 -15.89
C SER A 46 13.67 1.75 -16.78
N PRO A 47 12.96 2.46 -17.68
CA PRO A 47 12.00 1.82 -18.58
C PRO A 47 12.62 0.69 -19.41
N GLN A 48 13.86 0.89 -19.89
CA GLN A 48 14.59 -0.12 -20.64
C GLN A 48 14.98 -1.31 -19.76
N GLY A 49 15.45 -1.08 -18.52
CA GLY A 49 15.82 -2.15 -17.61
C GLY A 49 14.64 -3.04 -17.22
N ILE A 50 13.45 -2.45 -17.02
CA ILE A 50 12.22 -3.21 -16.77
C ILE A 50 11.83 -4.01 -18.02
N ALA A 51 11.88 -3.41 -19.22
CA ALA A 51 11.58 -4.12 -20.46
C ALA A 51 12.54 -5.31 -20.67
N ASN A 52 13.84 -5.11 -20.44
CA ASN A 52 14.86 -6.16 -20.54
C ASN A 52 14.66 -7.25 -19.49
N HIS A 53 14.24 -6.90 -18.27
CA HIS A 53 13.96 -7.88 -17.22
C HIS A 53 12.88 -8.88 -17.63
N TYR A 54 11.81 -8.41 -18.29
CA TYR A 54 10.70 -9.28 -18.70
C TYR A 54 10.88 -9.94 -20.07
N ARG A 55 11.50 -9.25 -21.03
CA ARG A 55 11.63 -9.70 -22.43
C ARG A 55 13.00 -10.26 -22.79
N GLY A 56 13.95 -10.24 -21.86
CA GLY A 56 15.34 -10.57 -22.15
C GLY A 56 16.05 -9.43 -22.88
N SER A 57 17.35 -9.62 -23.14
CA SER A 57 18.20 -8.65 -23.80
C SER A 57 19.41 -9.34 -24.42
N ASP A 58 19.50 -9.27 -25.74
CA ASP A 58 20.66 -9.78 -26.49
C ASP A 58 21.97 -9.10 -26.07
N ALA A 59 21.90 -7.80 -25.73
CA ALA A 59 23.07 -7.02 -25.33
C ALA A 59 23.69 -7.49 -24.00
N THR A 60 22.90 -8.14 -23.16
CA THR A 60 23.32 -8.66 -21.85
C THR A 60 23.21 -10.18 -21.76
N PHE A 61 22.90 -10.85 -22.88
CA PHE A 61 22.59 -12.29 -22.95
C PHE A 61 21.55 -12.73 -21.91
N GLY A 62 20.56 -11.86 -21.64
CA GLY A 62 19.48 -12.13 -20.70
C GLY A 62 18.32 -12.83 -21.39
N GLU A 63 17.85 -13.93 -20.82
CA GLU A 63 16.68 -14.65 -21.32
C GLU A 63 15.37 -13.96 -20.89
N PRO A 64 14.31 -14.03 -21.72
CA PRO A 64 12.99 -13.57 -21.32
C PRO A 64 12.44 -14.38 -20.16
N MET A 65 11.63 -13.73 -19.34
CA MET A 65 10.93 -14.40 -18.25
C MET A 65 9.95 -15.43 -18.82
N SER A 66 10.03 -16.65 -18.29
CA SER A 66 9.16 -17.75 -18.71
C SER A 66 7.72 -17.54 -18.21
N PHE A 67 6.77 -18.19 -18.89
CA PHE A 67 5.37 -18.22 -18.44
C PHE A 67 5.24 -18.68 -16.98
N ARG A 68 6.03 -19.68 -16.58
CA ARG A 68 6.01 -20.24 -15.23
C ARG A 68 6.40 -19.20 -14.20
N GLU A 69 7.48 -18.46 -14.44
CA GLU A 69 7.94 -17.41 -13.53
C GLU A 69 6.91 -16.27 -13.43
N LEU A 70 6.34 -15.84 -14.55
CA LEU A 70 5.24 -14.84 -14.56
C LEU A 70 4.02 -15.32 -13.77
N ALA A 71 3.62 -16.58 -13.96
CA ALA A 71 2.49 -17.17 -13.26
C ALA A 71 2.75 -17.31 -11.76
N GLU A 72 3.96 -17.72 -11.36
CA GLU A 72 4.36 -17.81 -9.96
C GLU A 72 4.29 -16.44 -9.27
N ILE A 73 4.88 -15.39 -9.88
CA ILE A 73 4.79 -14.02 -9.35
C ILE A 73 3.34 -13.57 -9.26
N THR A 74 2.56 -13.74 -10.32
CA THR A 74 1.15 -13.34 -10.38
C THR A 74 0.33 -14.04 -9.30
N HIS A 75 0.56 -15.33 -9.06
CA HIS A 75 -0.11 -16.10 -8.02
C HIS A 75 0.17 -15.52 -6.63
N PHE A 76 1.43 -15.24 -6.30
CA PHE A 76 1.79 -14.63 -5.02
C PHE A 76 1.21 -13.22 -4.88
N HIS A 77 1.23 -12.41 -5.94
CA HIS A 77 0.78 -11.02 -5.88
C HIS A 77 -0.76 -10.94 -5.80
N LEU A 78 -1.48 -11.82 -6.49
CA LEU A 78 -2.94 -11.93 -6.43
C LEU A 78 -3.45 -12.22 -5.01
N PHE A 79 -2.68 -12.93 -4.19
CA PHE A 79 -3.07 -13.19 -2.80
C PHE A 79 -2.58 -12.10 -1.85
N THR A 80 -1.30 -11.71 -1.97
CA THR A 80 -0.67 -10.85 -0.97
C THR A 80 -1.06 -9.38 -1.13
N MET A 81 -1.02 -8.82 -2.34
CA MET A 81 -1.26 -7.38 -2.55
C MET A 81 -2.70 -6.97 -2.22
N PRO A 82 -3.76 -7.65 -2.68
CA PRO A 82 -5.12 -7.27 -2.32
C PRO A 82 -5.38 -7.34 -0.81
N VAL A 83 -4.83 -8.34 -0.11
CA VAL A 83 -4.97 -8.46 1.34
C VAL A 83 -4.27 -7.31 2.07
N VAL A 84 -3.02 -7.01 1.69
CA VAL A 84 -2.26 -5.89 2.26
C VAL A 84 -2.99 -4.56 2.07
N PHE A 85 -3.42 -4.26 0.85
CA PHE A 85 -4.12 -3.01 0.54
C PHE A 85 -5.51 -2.95 1.18
N MET A 86 -6.22 -4.07 1.30
CA MET A 86 -7.48 -4.11 2.05
C MET A 86 -7.27 -3.73 3.52
N ILE A 87 -6.23 -4.26 4.17
CA ILE A 87 -5.90 -3.93 5.57
C ILE A 87 -5.53 -2.45 5.69
N LEU A 88 -4.68 -1.91 4.81
CA LEU A 88 -4.30 -0.50 4.82
C LEU A 88 -5.51 0.43 4.61
N VAL A 89 -6.38 0.10 3.66
CA VAL A 89 -7.65 0.83 3.44
C VAL A 89 -8.50 0.76 4.70
N HIS A 90 -8.61 -0.41 5.34
CA HIS A 90 -9.35 -0.54 6.58
C HIS A 90 -8.82 0.39 7.66
N VAL A 91 -7.50 0.43 7.87
CA VAL A 91 -6.84 1.35 8.82
C VAL A 91 -7.18 2.81 8.47
N LEU A 92 -7.10 3.20 7.20
CA LEU A 92 -7.50 4.54 6.76
C LEU A 92 -8.98 4.82 7.06
N TYR A 93 -9.88 3.85 6.89
CA TYR A 93 -11.31 4.03 7.13
C TYR A 93 -11.66 4.22 8.62
N LEU A 94 -10.80 3.75 9.53
CA LEU A 94 -10.91 3.98 10.97
C LEU A 94 -10.50 5.40 11.41
N THR A 95 -9.97 6.22 10.49
CA THR A 95 -9.61 7.62 10.76
C THR A 95 -10.82 8.56 10.63
N THR A 96 -10.61 9.83 10.95
CA THR A 96 -11.56 10.93 10.73
C THR A 96 -11.44 11.59 9.36
N ALA A 97 -10.55 11.09 8.49
CA ALA A 97 -10.36 11.63 7.15
C ALA A 97 -11.68 11.71 6.36
N GLY A 98 -11.77 12.72 5.50
CA GLY A 98 -12.97 12.96 4.68
C GLY A 98 -13.31 11.75 3.79
N SER A 99 -14.60 11.49 3.62
CA SER A 99 -15.08 10.34 2.85
C SER A 99 -14.55 10.31 1.42
N ARG A 100 -14.42 11.46 0.75
CA ARG A 100 -13.87 11.56 -0.61
C ARG A 100 -12.42 11.07 -0.67
N LEU A 101 -11.58 11.48 0.29
CA LEU A 101 -10.18 11.06 0.34
C LEU A 101 -10.08 9.54 0.51
N LYS A 102 -10.83 8.98 1.45
CA LYS A 102 -10.88 7.53 1.69
C LYS A 102 -11.24 6.74 0.43
N VAL A 103 -12.30 7.17 -0.26
CA VAL A 103 -12.79 6.50 -1.49
C VAL A 103 -11.78 6.65 -2.62
N VAL A 104 -11.26 7.85 -2.87
CA VAL A 104 -10.25 8.07 -3.92
C VAL A 104 -9.00 7.25 -3.66
N THR A 105 -8.44 7.31 -2.44
CA THR A 105 -7.26 6.51 -2.05
C THR A 105 -7.50 5.02 -2.26
N THR A 106 -8.69 4.52 -1.93
CA THR A 106 -9.05 3.11 -2.17
C THR A 106 -8.99 2.76 -3.65
N TRP A 107 -9.67 3.54 -4.49
CA TRP A 107 -9.75 3.25 -5.93
C TRP A 107 -8.41 3.40 -6.65
N ILE A 108 -7.61 4.41 -6.32
CA ILE A 108 -6.27 4.55 -6.93
C ILE A 108 -5.37 3.39 -6.53
N SER A 109 -5.44 2.92 -5.29
CA SER A 109 -4.59 1.83 -4.81
C SER A 109 -4.96 0.50 -5.42
N PHE A 110 -6.24 0.13 -5.43
CA PHE A 110 -6.69 -1.09 -6.10
C PHE A 110 -6.52 -1.01 -7.61
N GLY A 111 -6.72 0.17 -8.21
CA GLY A 111 -6.37 0.41 -9.60
C GLY A 111 -4.90 0.16 -9.87
N GLY A 112 -4.02 0.66 -9.00
CA GLY A 112 -2.57 0.40 -9.08
C GLY A 112 -2.23 -1.08 -8.99
N VAL A 113 -2.82 -1.83 -8.05
CA VAL A 113 -2.64 -3.29 -7.93
C VAL A 113 -3.07 -4.02 -9.22
N MET A 114 -4.17 -3.60 -9.85
CA MET A 114 -4.59 -4.21 -11.12
C MET A 114 -3.61 -3.92 -12.25
N LEU A 115 -3.09 -2.69 -12.34
CA LEU A 115 -2.09 -2.34 -13.35
C LEU A 115 -0.79 -3.11 -13.13
N ASP A 116 -0.34 -3.23 -11.87
CA ASP A 116 0.85 -4.01 -11.50
C ASP A 116 0.69 -5.47 -11.93
N LEU A 117 -0.40 -6.14 -11.54
CA LEU A 117 -0.67 -7.54 -11.90
C LEU A 117 -0.74 -7.81 -13.40
N LEU A 118 -1.29 -6.88 -14.18
CA LEU A 118 -1.41 -7.03 -15.64
C LEU A 118 -0.11 -6.71 -16.37
N SER A 119 0.71 -5.83 -15.82
CA SER A 119 1.81 -5.24 -16.58
C SER A 119 2.91 -6.22 -16.98
N PRO A 120 3.35 -7.21 -16.16
CA PRO A 120 4.33 -8.22 -16.59
C PRO A 120 3.87 -8.98 -17.85
N TRP A 121 2.60 -9.38 -17.89
CA TRP A 121 2.01 -10.10 -19.03
C TRP A 121 1.99 -9.24 -20.30
N LEU A 122 1.60 -7.97 -20.15
CA LEU A 122 1.58 -7.03 -21.27
C LEU A 122 2.99 -6.72 -21.79
N ILE A 123 3.96 -6.58 -20.89
CA ILE A 123 5.36 -6.33 -21.25
C ILE A 123 5.95 -7.55 -21.97
N SER A 124 5.74 -8.76 -21.44
CA SER A 124 6.29 -9.99 -22.00
C SER A 124 5.64 -10.38 -23.33
N TYR A 125 4.32 -10.27 -23.46
CA TYR A 125 3.60 -10.84 -24.61
C TYR A 125 3.06 -9.82 -25.61
N VAL A 126 2.96 -8.54 -25.25
CA VAL A 126 2.35 -7.52 -26.14
C VAL A 126 3.36 -6.49 -26.60
N SER A 127 3.94 -5.70 -25.70
CA SER A 127 4.89 -4.64 -26.07
C SER A 127 5.68 -4.11 -24.86
N PRO A 128 6.97 -3.75 -25.01
CA PRO A 128 7.74 -3.11 -23.94
C PRO A 128 7.17 -1.75 -23.49
N ILE A 129 6.29 -1.11 -24.26
CA ILE A 129 5.67 0.17 -23.85
C ILE A 129 4.82 0.05 -22.58
N PHE A 130 4.34 -1.16 -22.27
CA PHE A 130 3.55 -1.44 -21.07
C PHE A 130 4.36 -1.36 -19.76
N VAL A 131 5.66 -1.10 -19.85
CA VAL A 131 6.44 -0.64 -18.68
C VAL A 131 5.85 0.64 -18.10
N LEU A 132 5.26 1.51 -18.93
CA LEU A 132 4.54 2.69 -18.44
C LEU A 132 3.32 2.31 -17.60
N THR A 133 2.64 1.21 -17.94
CA THR A 133 1.52 0.67 -17.14
C THR A 133 2.01 0.19 -15.78
N MET A 134 3.13 -0.53 -15.74
CA MET A 134 3.76 -0.97 -14.49
C MET A 134 4.12 0.22 -13.60
N LEU A 135 4.88 1.17 -14.13
CA LEU A 135 5.31 2.36 -13.41
C LEU A 135 4.13 3.20 -12.91
N THR A 136 3.05 3.27 -13.70
CA THR A 136 1.81 3.92 -13.27
C THR A 136 1.19 3.17 -12.10
N GLY A 137 1.09 1.84 -12.18
CA GLY A 137 0.58 0.99 -11.11
C GLY A 137 1.34 1.17 -9.80
N ASP A 138 2.67 1.03 -9.86
CA ASP A 138 3.59 1.20 -8.74
C ASP A 138 3.49 2.60 -8.10
N THR A 139 3.36 3.63 -8.94
CA THR A 139 3.21 5.01 -8.46
C THR A 139 1.90 5.20 -7.71
N LEU A 140 0.78 4.71 -8.27
CA LEU A 140 -0.53 4.80 -7.62
C LEU A 140 -0.56 4.03 -6.29
N MET A 141 0.05 2.84 -6.26
CA MET A 141 0.20 2.03 -5.05
C MET A 141 1.04 2.76 -3.99
N THR A 142 2.19 3.32 -4.38
CA THR A 142 3.10 4.04 -3.48
C THR A 142 2.44 5.28 -2.88
N VAL A 143 1.80 6.11 -3.72
CA VAL A 143 1.06 7.29 -3.26
C VAL A 143 -0.07 6.89 -2.32
N GLY A 144 -0.84 5.86 -2.68
CA GLY A 144 -1.91 5.36 -1.84
C GLY A 144 -1.42 4.82 -0.49
N PHE A 145 -0.34 4.05 -0.50
CA PHE A 145 0.34 3.57 0.71
C PHE A 145 0.78 4.72 1.62
N LEU A 146 1.45 5.75 1.07
CA LEU A 146 1.89 6.90 1.86
C LEU A 146 0.72 7.64 2.51
N ILE A 147 -0.40 7.80 1.79
CA ILE A 147 -1.63 8.38 2.37
C ILE A 147 -2.17 7.48 3.50
N MET A 148 -2.26 6.17 3.27
CA MET A 148 -2.73 5.17 4.24
C MET A 148 -1.78 4.96 5.41
N MET A 149 -0.54 5.43 5.32
CA MET A 149 0.44 5.43 6.41
C MET A 149 0.39 6.73 7.21
N VAL A 150 0.51 7.87 6.52
CA VAL A 150 0.68 9.19 7.15
C VAL A 150 -0.57 9.61 7.90
N ILE A 151 -1.76 9.43 7.32
CA ILE A 151 -3.01 9.90 7.94
C ILE A 151 -3.30 9.15 9.26
N PRO A 152 -3.28 7.81 9.32
CA PRO A 152 -3.46 7.11 10.59
C PRO A 152 -2.40 7.46 11.63
N LEU A 153 -1.12 7.56 11.25
CA LEU A 153 -0.06 7.93 12.19
C LEU A 153 -0.25 9.36 12.74
N TYR A 154 -0.58 10.31 11.87
CA TYR A 154 -0.88 11.68 12.27
C TYR A 154 -2.08 11.73 13.22
N GLU A 155 -3.16 11.00 12.93
CA GLU A 155 -4.33 10.97 13.79
C GLU A 155 -4.07 10.30 15.15
N MET A 156 -3.28 9.23 15.19
CA MET A 156 -2.99 8.50 16.44
C MET A 156 -2.08 9.28 17.39
N TRP A 157 -1.14 10.07 16.85
CA TRP A 157 -0.03 10.63 17.62
C TRP A 157 0.08 12.16 17.63
N VAL A 158 -0.49 12.86 16.64
CA VAL A 158 -0.34 14.33 16.50
C VAL A 158 -1.66 15.06 16.74
N LEU A 159 -2.77 14.52 16.26
CA LEU A 159 -4.08 15.15 16.45
C LEU A 159 -4.53 15.04 17.92
N ASN A 160 -4.27 16.08 18.70
CA ASN A 160 -4.66 16.15 20.12
C ASN A 160 -6.17 16.43 20.31
N GLN A 161 -6.86 15.57 21.10
CA GLN A 161 -7.88 15.82 22.15
C GLN A 161 -9.10 14.86 22.13
N PRO A 162 -9.74 14.53 23.28
CA PRO A 162 -9.20 14.15 24.60
C PRO A 162 -9.66 12.72 25.00
N LEU A 163 -8.81 11.97 25.72
CA LEU A 163 -9.30 10.88 26.57
C LEU A 163 -10.02 11.54 27.76
N LEU A 164 -11.34 11.72 27.64
CA LEU A 164 -12.29 12.08 28.70
C LEU A 164 -12.08 13.46 29.35
N ALA A 165 -12.88 14.44 28.93
CA ALA A 165 -13.23 15.55 29.82
C ALA A 165 -13.91 14.99 31.08
N GLY A 166 -13.21 15.10 32.22
CA GLY A 166 -13.72 15.16 33.59
C GLY A 166 -14.89 14.26 33.98
N LYS A 167 -14.59 13.13 34.63
CA LYS A 167 -15.47 12.60 35.69
C LYS A 167 -14.70 11.75 36.71
N HIS A 168 -13.78 12.38 37.42
CA HIS A 168 -13.68 12.10 38.86
C HIS A 168 -14.17 13.34 39.59
N ARG A 169 -15.47 13.29 39.92
CA ARG A 169 -16.10 14.13 40.92
C ARG A 169 -15.24 13.99 42.18
N LYS A 170 -14.64 15.09 42.64
CA LYS A 170 -14.30 15.23 44.05
C LYS A 170 -15.63 15.09 44.80
N GLU A 171 -15.82 13.97 45.47
CA GLU A 171 -16.79 13.88 46.55
C GLU A 171 -15.98 14.16 47.82
N GLU A 172 -16.18 15.38 48.31
CA GLU A 172 -15.99 15.75 49.71
C GLU A 172 -17.04 15.02 50.57
#